data_AF-A0A7J4NCK0-F1
#
_entry.id   AF-A0A7J4NCK0-F1
#
_cell.length_a   1.000
_cell.length_b   1.000
_cell.length_c   1.000
_cell.angle_alpha   90.00
_cell.angle_beta   90.00
_cell.angle_gamma   90.00
#
_symmetry.space_group_name_H-M   'P 1'
#
loop_
_entity.id
_entity.type
_entity.pdbx_description
1 polymer ?
#
loop_
_entity_poly.entity_id
_entity_poly.type
_entity_poly.pdbx_seq_one_letter_code
_entity_poly.pdbx_strand_id
1 'polypeptide(L)' 'YFGNVMLAYMWAKIARVCLDKPDSDFHQAKLASARVFFKRIFPETVSLGATIQAGHKHLMEYPEEMM' A
#
# COMPACT_ATOMS: atom_id res chain seq x y z
N TYR A 1 0.58 3.26 6.98
CA TYR A 1 -0.79 3.20 6.43
C TYR A 1 -1.05 4.36 5.46
N PHE A 2 -1.18 5.60 5.95
CA PHE A 2 -1.52 6.77 5.11
C PHE A 2 -0.55 7.03 3.93
N GLY A 3 0.77 6.90 4.14
CA GLY A 3 1.75 7.09 3.07
C GLY A 3 1.53 6.17 1.86
N ASN A 4 1.24 4.89 2.09
CA ASN A 4 0.94 3.94 1.01
C ASN A 4 -0.38 4.27 0.30
N VAL A 5 -1.37 4.82 1.02
CA VAL A 5 -2.64 5.29 0.42
C VAL A 5 -2.40 6.51 -0.48
N MET A 6 -1.59 7.48 -0.03
CA MET A 6 -1.22 8.64 -0.84
C MET A 6 -0.46 8.22 -2.10
N LEU A 7 0.52 7.31 -1.98
CA LEU A 7 1.25 6.79 -3.12
C LEU A 7 0.35 6.02 -4.09
N ALA A 8 -0.61 5.23 -3.58
CA ALA A 8 -1.60 4.55 -4.41
C ALA A 8 -2.42 5.55 -5.24
N TYR A 9 -2.89 6.63 -4.61
CA TYR A 9 -3.61 7.68 -5.31
C TYR A 9 -2.77 8.34 -6.41
N MET A 10 -1.50 8.67 -6.12
CA MET A 10 -0.60 9.25 -7.13
C MET A 10 -0.32 8.29 -8.28
N TRP A 11 -0.07 7.01 -8.00
CA TRP A 11 0.10 5.98 -9.03
C TRP A 11 -1.16 5.79 -9.88
N ALA A 12 -2.35 5.83 -9.28
CA ALA A 12 -3.61 5.75 -10.02
C ALA A 12 -3.78 6.95 -10.98
N LYS A 13 -3.43 8.18 -10.53
CA LYS A 13 -3.44 9.36 -11.40
C LYS A 13 -2.43 9.25 -12.55
N ILE A 14 -1.21 8.79 -12.28
CA ILE A 14 -0.19 8.56 -13.31
C ILE A 14 -0.69 7.53 -14.32
N ALA A 15 -1.21 6.40 -13.85
CA ALA A 15 -1.74 5.35 -14.69
C ALA A 15 -2.87 5.86 -15.59
N ARG A 16 -3.79 6.68 -15.05
CA ARG A 16 -4.88 7.28 -15.83
C ARG A 16 -4.36 8.06 -17.04
N VAL A 17 -3.37 8.92 -16.84
CA VAL A 17 -2.75 9.70 -17.94
C VAL A 17 -1.98 8.81 -18.91
N CYS A 18 -1.32 7.75 -18.41
CA CYS A 18 -0.55 6.84 -19.26
C CYS A 18 -1.41 5.95 -20.15
N LEU A 19 -2.63 5.62 -19.74
CA LEU A 19 -3.55 4.81 -20.55
C LEU A 19 -3.96 5.52 -21.85
N ASP A 20 -3.96 6.85 -21.88
CA ASP A 20 -4.30 7.63 -23.07
C ASP A 20 -3.14 7.74 -24.07
N LYS A 21 -1.96 7.14 -23.77
CA LYS A 21 -0.74 7.19 -24.60
C LYS A 21 -0.06 5.81 -24.70
N PRO A 22 -0.70 4.83 -25.38
CA PRO A 22 -0.26 3.42 -25.36
C PRO A 22 1.09 3.15 -26.08
N ASP A 23 1.44 3.95 -27.10
CA ASP A 23 2.62 3.69 -27.95
C ASP A 23 3.95 4.23 -27.38
N SER A 24 3.94 4.76 -26.16
CA SER A 24 5.13 5.35 -25.55
C SER A 24 5.74 4.42 -24.50
N ASP A 25 6.99 4.02 -24.73
CA ASP A 25 7.79 3.19 -23.81
C ASP A 25 7.81 3.74 -22.38
N PHE A 26 7.88 5.07 -22.23
CA PHE A 26 7.82 5.73 -20.93
C PHE A 26 6.50 5.47 -20.20
N HIS A 27 5.37 5.58 -20.90
CA HIS A 27 4.04 5.38 -20.32
C HIS A 27 3.83 3.90 -19.99
N GLN A 28 4.29 2.99 -20.85
CA GLN A 28 4.27 1.54 -20.57
C GLN A 28 5.11 1.18 -19.33
N ALA A 29 6.31 1.76 -19.21
CA ALA A 29 7.17 1.58 -18.04
C ALA A 29 6.47 2.07 -16.76
N LYS A 30 5.82 3.24 -16.79
CA LYS A 30 5.03 3.75 -15.64
C LYS A 30 3.88 2.84 -15.26
N LEU A 31 3.14 2.29 -16.24
CA LEU A 31 2.07 1.32 -15.97
C LEU A 31 2.62 0.03 -15.36
N ALA A 32 3.78 -0.45 -15.82
CA ALA A 32 4.46 -1.60 -15.23
C ALA A 32 4.89 -1.31 -13.78
N SER A 33 5.50 -0.15 -13.50
CA SER A 33 5.87 0.25 -12.14
C SER A 33 4.66 0.36 -11.22
N ALA A 34 3.56 0.96 -11.68
CA ALA A 34 2.32 1.04 -10.91
C ALA A 34 1.80 -0.35 -10.55
N ARG A 35 1.82 -1.30 -11.49
CA ARG A 35 1.43 -2.70 -11.24
C ARG A 35 2.28 -3.36 -10.15
N VAL A 36 3.59 -3.12 -10.14
CA VAL A 36 4.48 -3.64 -9.08
C VAL A 36 4.08 -3.06 -7.72
N PHE A 37 3.86 -1.74 -7.64
CA PHE A 37 3.43 -1.10 -6.40
C PHE A 37 2.12 -1.70 -5.87
N PHE A 38 1.08 -1.79 -6.71
CA PHE A 38 -0.22 -2.32 -6.30
C PHE A 38 -0.22 -3.81 -5.97
N LYS A 39 0.61 -4.62 -6.64
CA LYS A 39 0.68 -6.06 -6.36
C LYS A 39 1.58 -6.40 -5.16
N ARG A 40 2.66 -5.65 -4.94
CA ARG A 40 3.69 -6.02 -3.96
C ARG A 40 3.68 -5.17 -2.69
N ILE A 41 3.52 -3.85 -2.82
CA ILE A 41 3.71 -2.90 -1.71
C ILE A 41 2.36 -2.51 -1.10
N PHE A 42 1.37 -2.18 -1.92
CA PHE A 42 0.06 -1.73 -1.42
C PHE A 42 -0.64 -2.73 -0.48
N PRO A 43 -0.56 -4.07 -0.67
CA PRO A 43 -1.18 -5.03 0.24
C PRO A 43 -0.68 -4.96 1.70
N GLU A 44 0.49 -4.38 1.97
CA GLU A 44 1.00 -4.14 3.33
C GLU A 44 0.02 -3.32 4.18
N THR A 45 -0.81 -2.49 3.54
CA THR A 45 -1.85 -1.71 4.21
C THR A 45 -2.91 -2.58 4.88
N VAL A 46 -3.21 -3.76 4.33
CA VAL A 46 -4.19 -4.70 4.89
C VAL A 46 -3.67 -5.28 6.20
N SER A 47 -2.43 -5.80 6.18
CA SER A 47 -1.79 -6.34 7.38
C SER A 47 -1.68 -5.28 8.48
N LEU A 48 -1.18 -4.09 8.14
CA LEU A 48 -1.09 -2.99 9.09
C LEU A 48 -2.46 -2.55 9.62
N GLY A 49 -3.50 -2.56 8.77
CA GLY A 49 -4.88 -2.27 9.18
C GLY A 49 -5.38 -3.26 10.23
N ALA A 50 -5.14 -4.56 10.02
CA ALA A 50 -5.50 -5.60 10.99
C ALA A 50 -4.75 -5.41 12.32
N THR A 51 -3.45 -5.11 12.28
CA THR A 51 -2.65 -4.82 13.49
C THR A 51 -3.19 -3.61 14.25
N ILE A 52 -3.57 -2.54 13.55
CA ILE A 52 -4.17 -1.35 14.18
C ILE A 52 -5.51 -1.71 14.84
N GLN A 53 -6.34 -2.51 14.18
CA GLN A 53 -7.65 -2.94 14.70
C GLN A 53 -7.53 -3.87 15.92
N ALA A 54 -6.50 -4.70 15.99
CA ALA A 54 -6.24 -5.56 17.15
C ALA A 54 -6.00 -4.75 18.44
N GLY A 55 -5.50 -3.51 18.32
CA GLY A 55 -5.26 -2.62 19.44
C GLY A 55 -4.19 -3.13 20.41
N HIS A 56 -4.10 -2.54 21.60
CA HIS A 56 -3.07 -2.85 22.60
C HIS A 56 -3.59 -3.66 23.79
N LYS A 57 -4.88 -4.04 23.81
CA LYS A 57 -5.52 -4.63 25.01
C LYS A 57 -4.82 -5.89 25.48
N HIS A 58 -4.44 -6.76 24.54
CA HIS A 58 -3.70 -7.98 24.82
C HIS A 58 -2.38 -7.75 25.57
N LEU A 59 -1.75 -6.57 25.41
CA LEU A 59 -0.49 -6.23 26.08
C LEU A 59 -0.76 -5.85 27.54
N MET A 60 -1.89 -5.20 27.81
CA MET A 60 -2.29 -4.81 29.17
C MET A 60 -2.84 -6.00 29.98
N GLU A 61 -3.33 -7.03 29.30
CA GLU A 61 -3.79 -8.29 29.91
C GLU A 61 -2.64 -9.28 30.18
N TYR A 62 -1.45 -9.00 29.65
CA TYR A 62 -0.30 -9.88 29.81
C TYR A 62 0.21 -9.86 31.26
N PRO A 63 0.37 -11.03 31.93
CA PRO A 63 0.81 -11.07 33.32
C PRO A 63 2.20 -10.45 33.47
N GLU A 64 2.35 -9.50 34.39
CA GLU A 64 3.62 -8.81 34.63
C GLU A 64 4.76 -9.77 35.02
N GLU A 65 4.44 -10.85 35.75
CA GLU A 65 5.41 -11.88 36.13
C GLU A 65 5.95 -12.71 34.95
N MET A 66 5.28 -12.64 33.79
CA MET A 66 5.69 -13.31 32.55
C MET A 66 6.34 -12.36 31.54
N MET A 67 6.47 -11.06 31.86
CA MET A 67 7.14 -10.05 31.03
C MET A 67 8.66 -10.12 31.21
#